data_AF-A0A1Z5L6C0-F1
#
_entry.id   AF-A0A1Z5L6C0-F1
#
_cell.length_a   1.000
_cell.length_b   1.000
_cell.length_c   1.000
_cell.angle_alpha   90.00
_cell.angle_beta   90.00
_cell.angle_gamma   90.00
#
_symmetry.space_group_name_H-M   'P 1'
#
loop_
_entity.id
_entity.type
_entity.pdbx_description
1 polymer ?
#
loop_
_entity_poly.entity_id
_entity_poly.type
_entity_poly.pdbx_seq_one_letter_code
_entity_poly.pdbx_strand_id
1 'polypeptide(L)'
;MDGRTQNEGSGPITLVSLPMELIESVLGYLSYDEISTKRVVCRKFNMCCKNLLNQGFLKVERFHAKCLKQVKKQLPRRESERRSHPLSRHCEILTSIETRLSLLGMTFTKYMDMSLCCFIPGKVIDEIYRVLRLLQKKETPPRAHEILQELRDISSMAMEHFDERIAPSLRLHMPLPPRLSFLTSGLICGNPSSTAGLKAVIIVGNYF
;
A
#
# COMPACT_ATOMS: atom_id res chain seq x y z
N MET A 1 -39.41 29.07 -42.96
CA MET A 1 -39.68 28.06 -41.90
C MET A 1 -38.37 27.36 -41.63
N ASP A 2 -37.53 27.95 -40.78
CA ASP A 2 -36.20 27.44 -40.47
C ASP A 2 -36.26 26.56 -39.22
N GLY A 3 -36.47 25.26 -39.44
CA GLY A 3 -36.39 24.23 -38.40
C GLY A 3 -34.93 23.83 -38.16
N ARG A 4 -34.21 24.58 -37.33
CA ARG A 4 -32.87 24.22 -36.85
C ARG A 4 -33.03 23.23 -35.69
N THR A 5 -33.03 21.93 -35.99
CA THR A 5 -32.89 20.87 -34.99
C THR A 5 -31.51 21.01 -34.35
N GLN A 6 -31.47 21.47 -33.10
CA GLN A 6 -30.27 21.44 -32.28
C GLN A 6 -29.94 19.97 -31.99
N ASN A 7 -28.96 19.44 -32.70
CA ASN A 7 -28.33 18.18 -32.34
C ASN A 7 -27.40 18.49 -31.15
N GLU A 8 -27.90 18.30 -29.93
CA GLU A 8 -27.07 18.37 -28.72
C GLU A 8 -25.98 17.30 -28.84
N GLY A 9 -24.76 17.75 -29.17
CA GLY A 9 -23.62 16.88 -29.34
C GLY A 9 -23.29 16.20 -28.02
N SER A 10 -23.58 14.90 -27.93
CA SER A 10 -22.94 14.04 -26.94
C SER A 10 -21.45 13.96 -27.29
N GLY A 11 -20.67 14.92 -26.81
CA GLY A 11 -19.21 14.83 -26.88
C GLY A 11 -18.76 13.50 -26.27
N PRO A 12 -17.64 12.91 -26.76
CA PRO A 12 -17.19 11.62 -26.26
C PRO A 12 -16.97 11.70 -24.74
N ILE A 13 -17.72 10.89 -23.99
CA ILE A 13 -17.52 10.76 -22.54
C ILE A 13 -16.12 10.19 -22.35
N THR A 14 -15.21 11.01 -21.84
CA THR A 14 -13.85 10.57 -21.53
C THR A 14 -13.81 10.08 -20.09
N LEU A 15 -13.03 9.04 -19.80
CA LEU A 15 -12.95 8.51 -18.43
C LEU A 15 -12.53 9.58 -17.41
N VAL A 16 -11.77 10.60 -17.85
CA VAL A 16 -11.30 11.72 -17.03
C VAL A 16 -12.42 12.69 -16.66
N SER A 17 -13.52 12.76 -17.43
CA SER A 17 -14.68 13.61 -17.13
C SER A 17 -15.61 13.01 -16.07
N LEU A 18 -15.44 11.73 -15.72
CA LEU A 18 -16.22 11.08 -14.67
C LEU A 18 -15.82 11.57 -13.26
N PRO A 19 -16.74 11.61 -12.28
CA PRO A 19 -16.40 11.82 -10.86
C PRO A 19 -15.32 10.86 -10.35
N MET A 20 -14.54 11.29 -9.36
CA MET A 20 -13.40 10.48 -8.86
C MET A 20 -13.86 9.13 -8.31
N GLU A 21 -15.04 9.08 -7.70
CA GLU A 21 -15.65 7.89 -7.11
C GLU A 21 -15.93 6.81 -8.15
N LEU A 22 -16.36 7.21 -9.36
CA LEU A 22 -16.60 6.27 -10.46
C LEU A 22 -15.29 5.74 -11.01
N ILE A 23 -14.27 6.60 -11.14
CA ILE A 23 -12.94 6.17 -11.58
C ILE A 23 -12.33 5.22 -10.55
N GLU A 24 -12.42 5.53 -9.25
CA GLU A 24 -11.98 4.64 -8.18
C GLU A 24 -12.74 3.31 -8.21
N SER A 25 -14.04 3.32 -8.50
CA SER A 25 -14.82 2.09 -8.64
C SER A 25 -14.37 1.23 -9.83
N VAL A 26 -14.08 1.83 -10.98
CA VAL A 26 -13.55 1.10 -12.15
C VAL A 26 -12.16 0.55 -11.85
N LEU A 27 -11.28 1.37 -11.28
CA LEU A 27 -9.92 0.96 -10.91
C LEU A 27 -9.92 -0.12 -9.81
N GLY A 28 -10.94 -0.15 -8.95
CA GLY A 28 -11.09 -1.15 -7.90
C GLY A 28 -11.29 -2.59 -8.39
N TYR A 29 -11.55 -2.80 -9.69
CA TYR A 29 -11.58 -4.14 -10.29
C TYR A 29 -10.20 -4.65 -10.72
N LEU A 30 -9.18 -3.79 -10.72
CA LEU A 30 -7.81 -4.15 -11.05
C LEU A 30 -7.08 -4.71 -9.82
N SER A 31 -5.97 -5.43 -10.05
CA SER A 31 -5.07 -5.81 -8.96
C SER A 31 -4.38 -4.56 -8.37
N TYR A 32 -3.92 -4.65 -7.13
CA TYR A 32 -3.19 -3.52 -6.54
C TYR A 32 -1.88 -3.25 -7.28
N ASP A 33 -1.24 -4.27 -7.84
CA ASP A 33 -0.08 -4.15 -8.74
C ASP A 33 -0.40 -3.31 -9.98
N GLU A 34 -1.50 -3.61 -10.66
CA GLU A 34 -1.98 -2.82 -11.79
C GLU A 34 -2.29 -1.39 -11.36
N ILE A 35 -2.99 -1.20 -10.24
CA ILE A 35 -3.30 0.13 -9.69
C ILE A 35 -2.01 0.95 -9.45
N SER A 36 -0.93 0.35 -8.96
CA SER A 36 0.36 1.04 -8.81
C SER A 36 0.91 1.53 -10.14
N THR A 37 0.87 0.71 -11.20
CA THR A 37 1.39 1.08 -12.53
C THR A 37 0.55 2.17 -13.20
N LYS A 38 -0.76 2.25 -12.94
CA LYS A 38 -1.65 3.26 -13.57
C LYS A 38 -1.50 4.67 -12.99
N ARG A 39 -0.69 4.86 -11.95
CA ARG A 39 -0.45 6.17 -11.34
C ARG A 39 0.17 7.20 -12.29
N VAL A 40 0.91 6.76 -13.30
CA VAL A 40 1.59 7.65 -14.26
C VAL A 40 0.69 8.13 -15.40
N VAL A 41 -0.54 7.61 -15.53
CA VAL A 41 -1.44 7.92 -16.64
C VAL A 41 -1.84 9.39 -16.66
N CYS A 42 -2.35 9.92 -15.55
CA CYS A 42 -2.68 11.34 -15.40
C CYS A 42 -2.81 11.74 -13.93
N ARG A 43 -2.94 13.05 -13.65
CA ARG A 43 -3.06 13.57 -12.27
C ARG A 43 -4.27 12.99 -11.53
N LYS A 44 -5.41 12.84 -12.21
CA LYS A 44 -6.64 12.30 -11.62
C LYS A 44 -6.48 10.83 -11.25
N PHE A 45 -5.95 10.02 -12.17
CA PHE A 45 -5.59 8.62 -11.91
C PHE A 45 -4.59 8.49 -10.76
N ASN A 46 -3.54 9.33 -10.72
CA ASN A 46 -2.60 9.31 -9.61
C ASN A 46 -3.31 9.52 -8.26
N MET A 47 -4.26 10.46 -8.16
CA MET A 47 -5.01 10.67 -6.92
C MET A 47 -5.87 9.46 -6.55
N CYS A 48 -6.66 8.95 -7.50
CA CYS A 48 -7.51 7.76 -7.29
C CYS A 48 -6.68 6.53 -6.88
N CYS A 49 -5.60 6.23 -7.61
CA CYS A 49 -4.72 5.10 -7.31
C CYS A 49 -4.03 5.24 -5.94
N LYS A 50 -3.57 6.45 -5.58
CA LYS A 50 -3.01 6.71 -4.24
C LYS A 50 -4.01 6.39 -3.13
N ASN A 51 -5.26 6.84 -3.30
CA ASN A 51 -6.34 6.56 -2.34
C ASN A 51 -6.61 5.06 -2.23
N LEU A 52 -6.74 4.37 -3.37
CA LEU A 52 -7.00 2.93 -3.42
C LEU A 52 -5.86 2.12 -2.76
N LEU A 53 -4.59 2.46 -3.03
CA LEU A 53 -3.44 1.77 -2.45
C LEU A 53 -3.35 1.97 -0.93
N ASN A 54 -3.51 3.22 -0.46
CA ASN A 54 -3.49 3.53 0.97
C ASN A 54 -4.62 2.80 1.71
N GLN A 55 -5.84 2.85 1.16
CA GLN A 55 -6.97 2.12 1.73
C GLN A 55 -6.78 0.60 1.63
N GLY A 56 -6.18 0.12 0.55
CA GLY A 56 -5.88 -1.29 0.32
C GLY A 56 -5.00 -1.88 1.42
N PHE A 57 -3.92 -1.16 1.77
CA PHE A 57 -3.03 -1.56 2.86
C PHE A 57 -3.76 -1.63 4.21
N LEU A 58 -4.55 -0.60 4.55
CA LEU A 58 -5.36 -0.61 5.78
C LEU A 58 -6.42 -1.71 5.80
N LYS A 59 -7.04 -2.01 4.65
CA LYS A 59 -8.03 -3.08 4.51
C LYS A 59 -7.40 -4.45 4.72
N VAL A 60 -6.23 -4.71 4.13
CA VAL A 60 -5.55 -6.01 4.26
C VAL A 60 -5.04 -6.23 5.68
N GLU A 61 -4.52 -5.19 6.34
CA GLU A 61 -4.11 -5.25 7.75
C GLU A 61 -5.29 -5.62 8.67
N ARG A 62 -6.43 -4.97 8.51
CA ARG A 62 -7.66 -5.30 9.26
C ARG A 62 -8.17 -6.71 8.96
N PHE A 63 -8.10 -7.14 7.70
CA PHE A 63 -8.55 -8.46 7.30
C PHE A 63 -7.66 -9.57 7.88
N HIS A 64 -6.34 -9.38 7.82
CA HIS A 64 -5.37 -10.26 8.48
C HIS A 64 -5.63 -10.35 9.98
N ALA A 65 -5.79 -9.22 10.68
CA ALA A 65 -6.03 -9.19 12.12
C ALA A 65 -7.29 -9.98 12.52
N LYS A 66 -8.36 -9.92 11.69
CA LYS A 66 -9.56 -10.74 11.87
C LYS A 66 -9.25 -12.23 11.74
N CYS A 67 -8.52 -12.64 10.70
CA CYS A 67 -8.13 -14.04 10.49
C CYS A 67 -7.31 -14.58 11.65
N LEU A 68 -6.29 -13.83 12.09
CA LEU A 68 -5.42 -14.21 13.20
C LEU A 68 -6.19 -14.35 14.51
N LYS A 69 -7.10 -13.42 14.81
CA LYS A 69 -7.95 -13.49 16.00
C LYS A 69 -8.87 -14.72 15.98
N GLN A 70 -9.44 -15.06 14.82
CA GLN A 70 -10.31 -16.24 14.67
C GLN A 70 -9.55 -17.56 14.88
N VAL A 71 -8.33 -17.66 14.35
CA VAL A 71 -7.46 -18.84 14.54
C VAL A 71 -7.00 -18.93 15.99
N LYS A 72 -6.48 -17.84 16.58
CA LYS A 72 -6.01 -17.81 17.98
C LYS A 72 -7.10 -18.19 18.99
N LYS A 73 -8.37 -17.87 18.72
CA LYS A 73 -9.50 -18.25 19.59
C LYS A 73 -9.74 -19.76 19.64
N GLN A 74 -9.38 -20.50 18.59
CA GLN A 74 -9.57 -21.95 18.49
C GLN A 74 -8.35 -22.74 18.99
N LEU A 75 -7.23 -22.07 19.26
CA LEU A 75 -6.02 -22.74 19.74
C LEU A 75 -6.08 -23.00 21.25
N PRO A 76 -5.51 -24.13 21.71
CA PRO A 76 -5.36 -24.40 23.12
C PRO A 76 -4.42 -23.37 23.80
N ARG A 77 -4.65 -23.16 25.10
CA ARG A 77 -3.85 -22.21 25.90
C ARG A 77 -2.41 -22.68 26.09
N ARG A 78 -2.18 -24.00 26.21
CA ARG A 78 -0.84 -24.57 26.41
C ARG A 78 -0.10 -24.69 25.08
N GLU A 79 1.16 -24.25 25.08
CA GLU A 79 2.01 -24.26 23.89
C GLU A 79 2.32 -25.67 23.37
N SER A 80 2.49 -26.65 24.27
CA SER A 80 2.70 -28.05 23.88
C SER A 80 1.54 -28.62 23.08
N GLU A 81 0.30 -28.37 23.51
CA GLU A 81 -0.94 -28.77 22.83
C GLU A 81 -1.15 -27.99 21.53
N ARG A 82 -0.63 -26.75 21.46
CA ARG A 82 -0.71 -25.93 20.25
C ARG A 82 0.15 -26.48 19.12
N ARG A 83 1.34 -27.03 19.43
CA ARG A 83 2.25 -27.57 18.41
C ARG A 83 1.69 -28.79 17.68
N SER A 84 0.84 -29.57 18.34
CA SER A 84 0.16 -30.73 17.73
C SER A 84 -1.21 -30.38 17.12
N HIS A 85 -1.71 -29.16 17.31
CA HIS A 85 -3.03 -28.77 16.84
C HIS A 85 -3.08 -28.59 15.30
N PRO A 86 -4.16 -28.98 14.60
CA PRO A 86 -4.27 -28.81 13.14
C PRO A 86 -4.07 -27.37 12.65
N LEU A 87 -4.58 -26.39 13.41
CA LEU A 87 -4.47 -24.95 13.10
C LEU A 87 -3.12 -24.32 13.49
N SER A 88 -2.18 -25.09 14.05
CA SER A 88 -0.86 -24.57 14.45
C SER A 88 -0.13 -23.92 13.28
N ARG A 89 -0.15 -24.58 12.12
CA ARG A 89 0.48 -24.09 10.90
C ARG A 89 -0.20 -22.85 10.35
N HIS A 90 -1.54 -22.77 10.39
CA HIS A 90 -2.25 -21.54 10.00
C HIS A 90 -1.83 -20.38 10.89
N CYS A 91 -1.71 -20.60 12.20
CA CYS A 91 -1.27 -19.55 13.12
C CYS A 91 0.18 -19.11 12.86
N GLU A 92 1.10 -20.04 12.60
CA GLU A 92 2.50 -19.73 12.26
C GLU A 92 2.60 -18.86 11.01
N ILE A 93 1.86 -19.22 9.95
CA ILE A 93 1.84 -18.46 8.70
C ILE A 93 1.23 -17.08 8.94
N LEU A 94 0.10 -16.99 9.65
CA LEU A 94 -0.53 -15.69 9.95
C LEU A 94 0.37 -14.80 10.81
N THR A 95 1.07 -15.34 11.81
CA THR A 95 2.04 -14.57 12.60
C THR A 95 3.23 -14.11 11.76
N SER A 96 3.68 -14.93 10.79
CA SER A 96 4.72 -14.48 9.85
C SER A 96 4.25 -13.34 8.94
N ILE A 97 2.99 -13.36 8.49
CA ILE A 97 2.38 -12.25 7.73
C ILE A 97 2.26 -11.00 8.62
N GLU A 98 1.90 -11.17 9.90
CA GLU A 98 1.82 -10.07 10.88
C GLU A 98 3.15 -9.32 10.96
N THR A 99 4.27 -10.05 11.10
CA THR A 99 5.60 -9.46 11.12
C THR A 99 5.91 -8.68 9.84
N ARG A 100 5.52 -9.21 8.67
CA ARG A 100 5.71 -8.50 7.39
C ARG A 100 4.88 -7.23 7.29
N LEU A 101 3.60 -7.29 7.67
CA LEU A 101 2.71 -6.14 7.73
C LEU A 101 3.23 -5.05 8.67
N SER A 102 3.70 -5.41 9.87
CA SER A 102 4.27 -4.45 10.83
C SER A 102 5.51 -3.75 10.28
N LEU A 103 6.42 -4.49 9.63
CA LEU A 103 7.62 -3.90 9.03
C LEU A 103 7.26 -2.92 7.90
N LEU A 104 6.33 -3.30 7.03
CA LEU A 104 5.81 -2.40 5.99
C LEU A 104 5.13 -1.16 6.60
N GLY A 105 4.34 -1.34 7.66
CA GLY A 105 3.72 -0.22 8.37
C GLY A 105 4.76 0.73 8.96
N MET A 106 5.82 0.21 9.58
CA MET A 106 6.91 1.03 10.11
C MET A 106 7.65 1.81 9.00
N THR A 107 7.82 1.21 7.82
CA THR A 107 8.48 1.86 6.68
C THR A 107 7.62 2.97 6.06
N PHE A 108 6.34 2.69 5.78
CA PHE A 108 5.51 3.55 4.92
C PHE A 108 4.53 4.45 5.69
N THR A 109 3.93 3.98 6.78
CA THR A 109 2.77 4.66 7.42
C THR A 109 3.09 6.10 7.83
N LYS A 110 4.29 6.35 8.39
CA LYS A 110 4.72 7.71 8.78
C LYS A 110 4.66 8.70 7.61
N TYR A 111 5.09 8.27 6.41
CA TYR A 111 5.12 9.13 5.22
C TYR A 111 3.74 9.24 4.56
N MET A 112 2.91 8.21 4.69
CA MET A 112 1.51 8.23 4.26
C MET A 112 0.68 9.21 5.08
N ASP A 113 0.84 9.21 6.40
CA ASP A 113 0.09 10.10 7.31
C ASP A 113 0.40 11.58 7.07
N MET A 114 1.66 11.90 6.75
CA MET A 114 2.06 13.25 6.35
C MET A 114 1.74 13.57 4.87
N SER A 115 1.06 12.67 4.16
CA SER A 115 0.75 12.79 2.73
C SER A 115 1.97 12.99 1.81
N LEU A 116 3.16 12.59 2.26
CA LEU A 116 4.41 12.70 1.50
C LEU A 116 4.53 11.59 0.44
N CYS A 117 4.00 10.41 0.70
CA CYS A 117 3.88 9.34 -0.28
C CYS A 117 2.58 8.55 -0.09
N CYS A 118 2.23 7.70 -1.05
CA CYS A 118 1.24 6.66 -0.82
C CYS A 118 1.94 5.33 -0.51
N PHE A 119 1.17 4.30 -0.18
CA PHE A 119 1.65 2.93 -0.26
C PHE A 119 1.98 2.61 -1.71
N ILE A 120 3.23 2.26 -1.98
CA ILE A 120 3.75 2.05 -3.35
C ILE A 120 3.67 0.58 -3.78
N PRO A 121 3.97 -0.42 -2.93
CA PRO A 121 4.15 -1.78 -3.42
C PRO A 121 2.82 -2.53 -3.54
N GLY A 122 2.04 -2.23 -4.58
CA GLY A 122 0.73 -2.83 -4.85
C GLY A 122 0.75 -4.36 -4.86
N LYS A 123 1.75 -4.95 -5.52
CA LYS A 123 1.98 -6.40 -5.56
C LYS A 123 2.05 -7.07 -4.18
N VAL A 124 2.56 -6.38 -3.16
CA VAL A 124 2.62 -6.90 -1.78
C VAL A 124 1.21 -7.11 -1.23
N ILE A 125 0.27 -6.19 -1.49
CA ILE A 125 -1.12 -6.33 -1.04
C ILE A 125 -1.78 -7.53 -1.72
N ASP A 126 -1.61 -7.65 -3.04
CA ASP A 126 -2.16 -8.77 -3.82
C ASP A 126 -1.67 -10.12 -3.28
N GLU A 127 -0.37 -10.20 -2.99
CA GLU A 127 0.26 -11.41 -2.49
C GLU A 127 -0.22 -11.77 -1.08
N ILE A 128 -0.39 -10.79 -0.18
CA ILE A 128 -0.98 -11.05 1.14
C ILE A 128 -2.40 -11.60 0.98
N TYR A 129 -3.22 -11.01 0.11
CA TYR A 129 -4.57 -11.54 -0.13
C TYR A 129 -4.55 -12.93 -0.76
N ARG A 130 -3.60 -13.23 -1.66
CA ARG A 130 -3.42 -14.58 -2.24
C ARG A 130 -3.14 -15.59 -1.14
N VAL A 131 -2.20 -15.31 -0.25
CA VAL A 131 -1.85 -16.19 0.87
C VAL A 131 -3.02 -16.35 1.84
N LEU A 132 -3.68 -15.27 2.24
CA LEU A 132 -4.83 -15.32 3.15
C LEU A 132 -6.01 -16.12 2.57
N ARG A 133 -6.31 -15.97 1.27
CA ARG A 133 -7.34 -16.77 0.59
C ARG A 133 -6.95 -18.25 0.50
N LEU A 134 -5.67 -18.55 0.29
CA LEU A 134 -5.17 -19.93 0.26
C LEU A 134 -5.33 -20.62 1.62
N LEU A 135 -5.03 -19.90 2.71
CA LEU A 135 -5.20 -20.39 4.08
C LEU A 135 -6.65 -20.70 4.44
N GLN A 136 -7.61 -19.96 3.90
CA GLN A 136 -9.04 -20.19 4.15
C GLN A 136 -9.59 -21.40 3.39
N LYS A 137 -8.99 -21.77 2.24
CA LYS A 137 -9.46 -22.88 1.39
C LYS A 137 -8.87 -24.24 1.76
N LYS A 138 -7.66 -24.28 2.31
CA LYS A 138 -6.93 -25.53 2.58
C LYS A 138 -7.00 -25.90 4.06
N GLU A 139 -7.47 -27.11 4.34
CA GLU A 139 -7.42 -27.70 5.68
C GLU A 139 -5.98 -27.95 6.14
N THR A 140 -5.07 -28.28 5.22
CA THR A 140 -3.64 -28.46 5.49
C THR A 140 -2.80 -27.55 4.59
N PRO A 141 -2.40 -26.36 5.07
CA PRO A 141 -1.61 -25.45 4.26
C PRO A 141 -0.21 -26.04 3.98
N PRO A 142 0.38 -25.74 2.80
CA PRO A 142 1.78 -26.03 2.51
C PRO A 142 2.73 -25.44 3.56
N ARG A 143 4.01 -25.78 3.48
CA ARG A 143 4.99 -25.30 4.47
C ARG A 143 5.08 -23.77 4.43
N ALA A 144 5.24 -23.15 5.59
CA ALA A 144 5.21 -21.69 5.71
C ALA A 144 6.24 -21.00 4.81
N HIS A 145 7.44 -21.58 4.67
CA HIS A 145 8.48 -21.03 3.81
C HIS A 145 8.09 -21.03 2.32
N GLU A 146 7.44 -22.07 1.82
CA GLU A 146 7.04 -22.18 0.40
C GLU A 146 6.01 -21.12 0.03
N ILE A 147 5.02 -20.92 0.90
CA ILE A 147 3.91 -19.99 0.62
C ILE A 147 4.34 -18.54 0.82
N LEU A 148 5.22 -18.27 1.79
CA LEU A 148 5.61 -16.92 2.19
C LEU A 148 6.87 -16.42 1.48
N GLN A 149 7.56 -17.25 0.69
CA GLN A 149 8.81 -16.85 0.03
C GLN A 149 8.60 -15.62 -0.83
N GLU A 150 7.65 -15.66 -1.78
CA GLU A 150 7.36 -14.52 -2.65
C GLU A 150 6.99 -13.29 -1.84
N LEU A 151 6.09 -13.42 -0.85
CA LEU A 151 5.71 -12.31 0.03
C LEU A 151 6.94 -11.69 0.70
N ARG A 152 7.86 -12.49 1.24
CA ARG A 152 9.09 -11.99 1.89
C ARG A 152 9.97 -11.25 0.90
N ASP A 153 10.20 -11.83 -0.27
CA ASP A 153 11.11 -11.28 -1.28
C ASP A 153 10.59 -9.92 -1.78
N ILE A 154 9.34 -9.84 -2.24
CA ILE A 154 8.78 -8.59 -2.78
C ILE A 154 8.65 -7.50 -1.72
N SER A 155 8.40 -7.88 -0.48
CA SER A 155 8.23 -6.92 0.60
C SER A 155 9.58 -6.43 1.16
N SER A 156 10.64 -7.25 1.12
CA SER A 156 12.01 -6.82 1.41
C SER A 156 12.52 -5.86 0.33
N MET A 157 12.37 -6.23 -0.95
CA MET A 157 12.75 -5.37 -2.08
C MET A 157 12.05 -4.01 -2.02
N ALA A 158 10.75 -4.00 -1.68
CA ALA A 158 9.99 -2.75 -1.55
C ALA A 158 10.52 -1.84 -0.43
N MET A 159 10.87 -2.40 0.73
CA MET A 159 11.41 -1.62 1.85
C MET A 159 12.80 -1.09 1.55
N GLU A 160 13.69 -1.92 1.00
CA GLU A 160 15.05 -1.53 0.61
C GLU A 160 15.02 -0.41 -0.43
N HIS A 161 14.24 -0.58 -1.49
CA HIS A 161 14.08 0.46 -2.50
C HIS A 161 13.53 1.76 -1.91
N PHE A 162 12.57 1.67 -0.98
CA PHE A 162 12.04 2.85 -0.31
C PHE A 162 13.12 3.57 0.50
N ASP A 163 13.87 2.86 1.32
CA ASP A 163 14.89 3.45 2.19
C ASP A 163 16.06 4.05 1.39
N GLU A 164 16.46 3.42 0.28
CA GLU A 164 17.58 3.88 -0.54
C GLU A 164 17.22 4.98 -1.54
N ARG A 165 16.04 4.89 -2.16
CA ARG A 165 15.70 5.71 -3.34
C ARG A 165 14.66 6.77 -3.06
N ILE A 166 13.80 6.57 -2.05
CA ILE A 166 12.60 7.40 -1.85
C ILE A 166 12.72 8.21 -0.56
N ALA A 167 12.97 7.55 0.57
CA ALA A 167 13.04 8.16 1.89
C ALA A 167 14.03 9.34 1.96
N PRO A 168 15.22 9.33 1.32
CA PRO A 168 16.15 10.45 1.38
C PRO A 168 15.54 11.76 0.84
N SER A 169 14.79 11.69 -0.26
CA SER A 169 14.13 12.86 -0.86
C SER A 169 12.93 13.35 -0.02
N LEU A 170 12.22 12.44 0.64
CA LEU A 170 11.08 12.79 1.49
C LEU A 170 11.51 13.41 2.82
N ARG A 171 12.65 12.97 3.39
CA ARG A 171 13.17 13.49 4.66
C ARG A 171 13.48 14.99 4.61
N LEU A 172 13.84 15.53 3.44
CA LEU A 172 14.03 16.99 3.24
C LEU A 172 12.75 17.80 3.47
N HIS A 173 11.59 17.17 3.34
CA HIS A 173 10.28 17.80 3.49
C HIS A 173 9.62 17.46 4.82
N MET A 174 10.26 16.66 5.67
CA MET A 174 9.76 16.34 7.00
C MET A 174 10.11 17.51 7.93
N PRO A 175 9.13 18.08 8.68
CA PRO A 175 9.46 19.02 9.72
C PRO A 175 10.41 18.32 10.71
N LEU A 176 11.57 18.93 10.94
CA LEU A 176 12.54 18.44 11.91
C LEU A 176 11.81 18.18 13.23
N PRO A 177 12.05 17.05 13.92
CA PRO A 177 11.57 16.90 15.28
C PRO A 177 12.10 18.09 16.11
N PRO A 178 11.36 18.58 17.12
CA PRO A 178 11.88 19.62 18.01
C PRO A 178 13.15 19.08 18.66
N ARG A 179 14.31 19.43 18.10
CA ARG A 179 15.60 19.12 18.71
C ARG A 179 15.71 20.02 19.92
N LEU A 180 15.97 19.40 21.07
CA LEU A 180 16.54 20.07 22.24
C LEU A 180 17.61 21.05 21.75
N SER A 181 17.36 22.32 22.04
CA SER A 181 18.20 23.46 21.72
C SER A 181 19.54 23.35 22.44
N PHE A 182 20.54 22.73 21.82
CA PHE A 182 21.93 22.96 22.20
C PHE A 182 22.81 23.03 20.95
N LEU A 183 23.16 24.28 20.64
CA LEU A 183 24.33 24.76 19.89
C LEU A 183 24.50 24.19 18.46
N THR A 184 24.22 24.99 17.43
CA THR A 184 25.24 25.82 16.74
C THR A 184 24.54 26.94 15.95
N SER A 185 25.13 28.14 15.98
CA SER A 185 24.81 29.25 15.10
C SER A 185 25.46 29.01 13.74
N GLY A 186 24.75 29.31 12.64
CA GLY A 186 25.40 29.50 11.34
C GLY A 186 24.57 29.16 10.10
N LEU A 187 24.05 30.21 9.46
CA LEU A 187 23.88 30.40 8.01
C LEU A 187 22.74 29.69 7.23
N ILE A 188 21.85 30.58 6.79
CA ILE A 188 21.35 30.77 5.41
C ILE A 188 20.09 30.00 4.98
N CYS A 189 19.21 30.83 4.41
CA CYS A 189 17.89 30.61 3.88
C CYS A 189 17.87 29.83 2.55
N GLY A 190 16.72 29.22 2.28
CA GLY A 190 16.33 28.78 0.95
C GLY A 190 14.90 28.25 1.00
N ASN A 191 13.93 29.06 0.57
CA ASN A 191 12.57 28.61 0.34
C ASN A 191 12.56 27.49 -0.72
N PRO A 192 11.95 26.32 -0.48
CA PRO A 192 11.62 25.40 -1.55
C PRO A 192 10.18 25.65 -2.00
N SER A 193 10.05 26.13 -3.23
CA SER A 193 8.83 26.11 -4.03
C SER A 193 8.24 24.70 -4.07
N SER A 194 6.95 24.55 -3.67
CA SER A 194 6.21 23.28 -3.47
C SER A 194 6.02 22.35 -4.68
N THR A 195 6.83 22.45 -5.74
CA THR A 195 6.69 21.68 -6.97
C THR A 195 7.67 20.51 -7.10
N ALA A 196 8.73 20.47 -6.29
CA ALA A 196 9.75 19.41 -6.35
C ALA A 196 9.27 18.07 -5.75
N GLY A 197 8.50 18.09 -4.66
CA GLY A 197 7.99 16.89 -4.01
C GLY A 197 7.04 16.07 -4.90
N LEU A 198 6.22 16.73 -5.73
CA LEU A 198 5.35 16.02 -6.69
C LEU A 198 6.14 15.32 -7.80
N LYS A 199 7.26 15.90 -8.27
CA LYS A 199 8.09 15.27 -9.30
C LYS A 199 8.76 14.00 -8.77
N ALA A 200 9.24 14.00 -7.53
CA ALA A 200 9.83 12.80 -6.92
C ALA A 200 8.81 11.66 -6.79
N VAL A 201 7.58 11.95 -6.34
CA VAL A 201 6.53 10.92 -6.15
C VAL A 201 5.98 10.37 -7.48
N ILE A 202 5.99 11.17 -8.54
CA ILE A 202 5.60 10.72 -9.89
C ILE A 202 6.72 9.87 -10.54
N ILE A 203 7.98 10.23 -10.33
CA ILE A 203 9.14 9.48 -10.90
C ILE A 203 9.31 8.10 -10.25
N VAL A 204 8.95 7.94 -8.97
CA VAL A 204 8.99 6.64 -8.27
C VAL A 204 8.05 5.60 -8.90
N GLY A 205 7.00 6.03 -9.62
CA GLY A 205 6.13 5.12 -10.37
C GLY A 205 6.79 4.41 -11.56
N ASN A 206 8.07 4.69 -11.86
CA ASN A 206 8.82 4.01 -12.93
C ASN A 206 9.56 2.74 -12.47
N TYR A 207 9.51 2.38 -11.19
CA TYR A 207 10.31 1.26 -10.64
C TYR A 207 9.50 0.19 -9.91
N PHE A 208 8.17 0.20 -10.04
CA PHE A 208 7.27 -0.86 -9.58
C PHE A 208 6.30 -1.23 -10.69
#